data_AF-A0A6C0HMJ9-F1
#
_entry.id   AF-A0A6C0HMJ9-F1
#
_cell.length_a   1.000
_cell.length_b   1.000
_cell.length_c   1.000
_cell.angle_alpha   90.00
_cell.angle_beta   90.00
_cell.angle_gamma   90.00
#
_symmetry.space_group_name_H-M   'P 1'
#
loop_
_entity.id
_entity.type
_entity.pdbx_description
1 polymer ?
#
loop_
_entity_poly.entity_id
_entity_poly.type
_entity_poly.pdbx_seq_one_letter_code
_entity_poly.pdbx_strand_id
1 'polypeptide(L)'
;MLSHTKISQAIKIAHNNANNNNKLNHTKIKDNICNSVDHIFKLLPKFTQYTNTISSDLIHNTSTFVKHLFTIKSTTKLSSTVTLRIYPLKKTNIFSSSHMEYIIPSYLDIFSQLLNNKEWLNTTTFTSEEILELATLFSNSQDKDKTGNKTGDKTGNGNDNSNGNKINDIYTYLDTHKVGNKLGDVFYSSLVNNKLPTTILEQYPSIKLHRLLINDFTSWSIIANIESTMTHVAIVSFTYEGTEYANSIYIFINEHTTTSSIANITKLAKAIVHRIIFYNKLLNTSRVPQRFILYLTDLEKEFDNSVIAHKHFKTQNINSAVTNKQDIVIYRKQELFKSIFHELNHFHTMDFTTIPPTVLKHLIKTHNIARTNTYLLYECVTEALANVLNNIYLSRTILDFKSNFAKELRFSTMQVAKILSISNYTKWNDFAGNSMHIDARKHFKQDSCVFSYYILKWYILLAFPTYIVKCLDANTLKFNVNSHAHTAFNNLIKIFDAGRTNPLLSETIDIILQLINTNKKTSNKRAAKRAAKKIVNKGTIGNITMQRRATTLKLKEKQKLFSTLRMTCL
;
A
#
# COMPACT_ATOMS: atom_id res chain seq x y z
N MET A 1 -21.20 -12.92 7.06
CA MET A 1 -22.54 -12.84 7.65
C MET A 1 -22.70 -11.71 8.66
N LEU A 2 -21.69 -11.35 9.47
CA LEU A 2 -21.74 -10.18 10.36
C LEU A 2 -21.91 -8.83 9.61
N SER A 3 -21.74 -8.79 8.29
CA SER A 3 -21.72 -7.54 7.53
C SER A 3 -23.07 -6.98 7.12
N HIS A 4 -23.98 -7.85 6.72
CA HIS A 4 -25.29 -7.44 6.21
C HIS A 4 -26.17 -6.87 7.33
N THR A 5 -26.11 -7.47 8.52
CA THR A 5 -26.90 -7.06 9.70
C THR A 5 -26.47 -5.69 10.23
N LYS A 6 -25.16 -5.42 10.25
CA LYS A 6 -24.60 -4.16 10.75
C LYS A 6 -24.80 -2.98 9.79
N ILE A 7 -24.68 -3.23 8.48
CA ILE A 7 -25.04 -2.24 7.44
C ILE A 7 -26.56 -1.98 7.50
N SER A 8 -27.38 -3.03 7.56
CA SER A 8 -28.84 -2.89 7.70
C SER A 8 -29.25 -2.12 8.96
N GLN A 9 -28.61 -2.38 10.11
CA GLN A 9 -28.84 -1.61 11.35
C GLN A 9 -28.40 -0.15 11.23
N ALA A 10 -27.21 0.11 10.69
CA ALA A 10 -26.72 1.49 10.56
C ALA A 10 -27.58 2.31 9.58
N ILE A 11 -28.09 1.68 8.54
CA ILE A 11 -29.03 2.29 7.59
C ILE A 11 -30.41 2.48 8.22
N LYS A 12 -30.95 1.51 8.97
CA LYS A 12 -32.20 1.68 9.75
C LYS A 12 -32.09 2.84 10.74
N ILE A 13 -30.95 2.98 11.43
CA ILE A 13 -30.69 4.11 12.34
C ILE A 13 -30.64 5.42 11.56
N ALA A 14 -30.04 5.47 10.37
CA ALA A 14 -30.05 6.66 9.52
C ALA A 14 -31.47 7.06 9.08
N HIS A 15 -32.29 6.08 8.68
CA HIS A 15 -33.66 6.28 8.26
C HIS A 15 -34.55 6.81 9.40
N ASN A 16 -34.45 6.21 10.59
CA ASN A 16 -35.20 6.65 11.77
C ASN A 16 -34.80 8.07 12.23
N ASN A 17 -33.52 8.42 12.13
CA ASN A 17 -33.05 9.77 12.44
C ASN A 17 -33.52 10.82 11.41
N ALA A 18 -33.77 10.44 10.17
CA ALA A 18 -34.33 11.33 9.14
C ALA A 18 -35.84 11.61 9.37
N ASN A 19 -36.56 10.69 10.03
CA ASN A 19 -37.99 10.86 10.33
C ASN A 19 -38.28 11.78 11.53
N ASN A 20 -37.35 11.92 12.48
CA ASN A 20 -37.59 12.64 13.74
C ASN A 20 -37.26 14.16 13.74
N ASN A 21 -36.82 14.76 12.63
CA ASN A 21 -36.47 16.20 12.58
C ASN A 21 -37.47 17.00 11.72
N ASN A 22 -38.52 17.53 12.34
CA ASN A 22 -39.51 18.42 11.72
C ASN A 22 -39.07 19.89 11.81
N LYS A 23 -38.61 20.49 10.69
CA LYS A 23 -38.70 21.94 10.40
C LYS A 23 -38.50 22.20 8.89
N LEU A 24 -39.26 23.17 8.38
CA LEU A 24 -39.78 23.35 7.01
C LEU A 24 -38.79 23.44 5.81
N ASN A 25 -37.48 23.31 5.99
CA ASN A 25 -36.49 23.26 4.88
C ASN A 25 -35.86 21.86 4.70
N HIS A 26 -36.42 20.84 5.35
CA HIS A 26 -35.90 19.48 5.34
C HIS A 26 -36.53 18.53 4.32
N THR A 27 -37.65 18.87 3.69
CA THR A 27 -38.39 17.96 2.80
C THR A 27 -37.57 17.54 1.59
N LYS A 28 -37.00 18.50 0.82
CA LYS A 28 -36.13 18.18 -0.34
C LYS A 28 -34.88 17.38 0.03
N ILE A 29 -34.29 17.61 1.20
CA ILE A 29 -33.11 16.86 1.66
C ILE A 29 -33.52 15.45 2.11
N LYS A 30 -34.67 15.32 2.76
CA LYS A 30 -35.23 14.04 3.22
C LYS A 30 -35.59 13.17 2.02
N ASP A 31 -36.25 13.74 1.00
CA ASP A 31 -36.64 13.02 -0.21
C ASP A 31 -35.41 12.54 -1.00
N ASN A 32 -34.38 13.39 -1.14
CA ASN A 32 -33.12 13.01 -1.78
C ASN A 32 -32.37 11.90 -1.02
N ILE A 33 -32.40 11.91 0.32
CA ILE A 33 -31.77 10.88 1.15
C ILE A 33 -32.56 9.57 1.07
N CYS A 34 -33.90 9.61 1.19
CA CYS A 34 -34.75 8.43 1.08
C CYS A 34 -34.60 7.77 -0.29
N ASN A 35 -34.67 8.55 -1.38
CA ASN A 35 -34.48 8.04 -2.73
C ASN A 35 -33.10 7.40 -2.93
N SER A 36 -32.04 7.99 -2.35
CA SER A 36 -30.69 7.41 -2.41
C SER A 36 -30.59 6.09 -1.64
N VAL A 37 -31.23 6.01 -0.46
CA VAL A 37 -31.24 4.81 0.39
C VAL A 37 -32.00 3.67 -0.28
N ASP A 38 -33.16 3.93 -0.86
CA ASP A 38 -33.94 2.92 -1.59
C ASP A 38 -33.20 2.41 -2.83
N HIS A 39 -32.49 3.31 -3.53
CA HIS A 39 -31.66 2.94 -4.66
C HIS A 39 -30.50 2.01 -4.25
N ILE A 40 -29.84 2.29 -3.11
CA ILE A 40 -28.81 1.41 -2.53
C ILE A 40 -29.38 0.04 -2.18
N PHE A 41 -30.56 -0.01 -1.57
CA PHE A 41 -31.21 -1.28 -1.21
C PHE A 41 -31.55 -2.13 -2.43
N LYS A 42 -31.89 -1.52 -3.56
CA LYS A 42 -32.13 -2.24 -4.83
C LYS A 42 -30.84 -2.70 -5.50
N LEU A 43 -29.77 -1.90 -5.47
CA LEU A 43 -28.56 -2.22 -6.21
C LEU A 43 -27.62 -3.18 -5.48
N LEU A 44 -27.48 -3.07 -4.15
CA LEU A 44 -26.53 -3.89 -3.40
C LEU A 44 -26.78 -5.41 -3.55
N PRO A 45 -28.04 -5.91 -3.55
CA PRO A 45 -28.32 -7.31 -3.87
C PRO A 45 -27.94 -7.69 -5.29
N LYS A 46 -28.22 -6.84 -6.29
CA LYS A 46 -27.84 -7.07 -7.69
C LYS A 46 -26.32 -7.17 -7.85
N PHE A 47 -25.57 -6.25 -7.24
CA PHE A 47 -24.11 -6.28 -7.29
C PHE A 47 -23.51 -7.46 -6.49
N THR A 48 -24.15 -7.83 -5.37
CA THR A 48 -23.81 -9.03 -4.59
C THR A 48 -24.00 -10.29 -5.44
N GLN A 49 -25.13 -10.40 -6.14
CA GLN A 49 -25.41 -11.49 -7.06
C GLN A 49 -24.40 -11.51 -8.21
N TYR A 50 -24.14 -10.36 -8.85
CA TYR A 50 -23.16 -10.23 -9.92
C TYR A 50 -21.76 -10.71 -9.52
N THR A 51 -21.24 -10.26 -8.36
CA THR A 51 -19.93 -10.71 -7.86
C THR A 51 -19.91 -12.20 -7.48
N ASN A 52 -21.03 -12.75 -7.01
CA ASN A 52 -21.16 -14.19 -6.77
C ASN A 52 -21.20 -14.99 -8.09
N THR A 53 -21.83 -14.45 -9.14
CA THR A 53 -21.84 -15.05 -10.48
C THR A 53 -20.43 -15.10 -11.05
N ILE A 54 -19.69 -13.98 -11.08
CA ILE A 54 -18.29 -13.96 -11.53
C ILE A 54 -17.43 -14.98 -10.78
N SER A 55 -17.58 -15.07 -9.46
CA SER A 55 -16.84 -16.03 -8.65
C SER A 55 -17.22 -17.49 -8.96
N SER A 56 -18.50 -17.74 -9.29
CA SER A 56 -18.96 -19.06 -9.76
C SER A 56 -18.38 -19.40 -11.13
N ASP A 57 -18.43 -18.44 -12.06
CA ASP A 57 -17.91 -18.59 -13.42
C ASP A 57 -16.41 -18.83 -13.41
N LEU A 58 -15.69 -18.20 -12.49
CA LEU A 58 -14.27 -18.48 -12.28
C LEU A 58 -14.03 -19.94 -11.94
N ILE A 59 -14.74 -20.47 -10.95
CA ILE A 59 -14.58 -21.87 -10.55
C ILE A 59 -15.01 -22.82 -11.68
N HIS A 60 -16.07 -22.50 -12.41
CA HIS A 60 -16.55 -23.33 -13.51
C HIS A 60 -15.57 -23.36 -14.68
N ASN A 61 -15.24 -22.17 -15.22
CA ASN A 61 -14.43 -22.01 -16.42
C ASN A 61 -12.94 -22.30 -16.19
N THR A 62 -12.45 -22.21 -14.95
CA THR A 62 -11.05 -22.51 -14.59
C THR A 62 -10.94 -23.65 -13.58
N SER A 63 -11.92 -24.58 -13.58
CA SER A 63 -12.00 -25.64 -12.56
C SER A 63 -10.73 -26.47 -12.44
N THR A 64 -10.10 -26.85 -13.57
CA THR A 64 -8.83 -27.57 -13.60
C THR A 64 -7.71 -26.77 -12.96
N PHE A 65 -7.58 -25.49 -13.31
CA PHE A 65 -6.57 -24.59 -12.75
C PHE A 65 -6.75 -24.38 -11.24
N VAL A 66 -7.96 -24.09 -10.79
CA VAL A 66 -8.26 -23.90 -9.36
C VAL A 66 -8.01 -25.19 -8.58
N LYS A 67 -8.49 -26.35 -9.07
CA LYS A 67 -8.24 -27.65 -8.43
C LYS A 67 -6.75 -27.94 -8.34
N HIS A 68 -6.00 -27.71 -9.41
CA HIS A 68 -4.55 -27.89 -9.42
C HIS A 68 -3.84 -27.04 -8.36
N LEU A 69 -4.20 -25.76 -8.21
CA LEU A 69 -3.65 -24.89 -7.17
C LEU A 69 -3.98 -25.39 -5.75
N PHE A 70 -5.18 -25.89 -5.50
CA PHE A 70 -5.53 -26.50 -4.22
C PHE A 70 -4.74 -27.78 -3.96
N THR A 71 -4.52 -28.61 -4.99
CA THR A 71 -3.67 -29.80 -4.90
C THR A 71 -2.23 -29.43 -4.54
N ILE A 72 -1.60 -28.48 -5.24
CA ILE A 72 -0.24 -28.00 -4.90
C ILE A 72 -0.20 -27.48 -3.47
N LYS A 73 -1.19 -26.68 -3.06
CA LYS A 73 -1.28 -26.15 -1.70
C LYS A 73 -1.34 -27.26 -0.65
N SER A 74 -2.09 -28.34 -0.89
CA SER A 74 -2.14 -29.48 0.04
C SER A 74 -0.84 -30.26 0.12
N THR A 75 -0.14 -30.46 -1.01
CA THR A 75 1.10 -31.25 -1.08
C THR A 75 2.35 -30.46 -0.71
N THR A 76 2.28 -29.13 -0.61
CA THR A 76 3.40 -28.26 -0.21
C THR A 76 3.76 -28.40 1.28
N LYS A 77 2.85 -28.91 2.12
CA LYS A 77 2.95 -28.80 3.59
C LYS A 77 4.03 -29.63 4.30
N LEU A 78 4.84 -30.44 3.59
CA LEU A 78 5.34 -31.68 4.19
C LEU A 78 6.86 -31.84 4.43
N SER A 79 7.75 -30.87 4.15
CA SER A 79 9.20 -31.18 4.30
C SER A 79 10.16 -30.06 4.68
N SER A 80 9.71 -28.80 4.89
CA SER A 80 10.67 -27.75 5.22
C SER A 80 11.01 -27.68 6.71
N THR A 81 12.28 -27.89 7.04
CA THR A 81 12.85 -27.46 8.33
C THR A 81 13.19 -25.97 8.25
N VAL A 82 12.97 -25.25 9.33
CA VAL A 82 13.28 -23.82 9.44
C VAL A 82 14.12 -23.63 10.68
N THR A 83 15.31 -23.07 10.51
CA THR A 83 16.20 -22.67 11.61
C THR A 83 16.23 -21.14 11.70
N LEU A 84 16.31 -20.63 12.92
CA LEU A 84 16.20 -19.21 13.22
C LEU A 84 17.35 -18.79 14.12
N ARG A 85 18.06 -17.71 13.76
CA ARG A 85 19.04 -17.03 14.61
C ARG A 85 18.63 -15.58 14.79
N ILE A 86 18.64 -15.07 16.01
CA ILE A 86 18.21 -13.68 16.28
C ILE A 86 19.39 -12.90 16.83
N TYR A 87 19.60 -11.71 16.27
CA TYR A 87 20.70 -10.82 16.62
C TYR A 87 20.15 -9.43 17.01
N PRO A 88 20.66 -8.81 18.09
CA PRO A 88 20.33 -7.44 18.41
C PRO A 88 21.05 -6.47 17.45
N LEU A 89 20.32 -5.44 17.00
CA LEU A 89 20.84 -4.31 16.24
C LEU A 89 21.30 -3.23 17.23
N LYS A 90 22.35 -3.47 18.02
CA LYS A 90 22.82 -2.46 18.98
C LYS A 90 23.23 -1.18 18.25
N LYS A 91 22.93 -0.01 18.82
CA LYS A 91 23.36 1.32 18.34
C LYS A 91 24.77 1.72 18.82
N THR A 92 25.52 0.84 19.46
CA THR A 92 26.80 1.18 20.13
C THR A 92 28.00 0.68 19.33
N ASN A 93 28.97 1.57 19.10
CA ASN A 93 30.22 1.44 18.32
C ASN A 93 31.20 0.31 18.71
N ILE A 94 30.75 -0.70 19.45
CA ILE A 94 31.58 -1.82 19.93
C ILE A 94 30.96 -3.11 19.40
N PHE A 95 31.28 -3.45 18.14
CA PHE A 95 30.91 -4.74 17.55
C PHE A 95 32.15 -5.53 17.15
N SER A 96 32.07 -6.86 17.31
CA SER A 96 32.95 -7.77 16.62
C SER A 96 32.65 -7.71 15.11
N SER A 97 33.69 -7.81 14.29
CA SER A 97 33.62 -7.66 12.83
C SER A 97 32.59 -8.58 12.14
N SER A 98 32.17 -9.67 12.77
CA SER A 98 31.28 -10.69 12.17
C SER A 98 29.78 -10.34 12.12
N HIS A 99 29.31 -9.24 12.73
CA HIS A 99 27.87 -8.92 12.78
C HIS A 99 27.50 -7.54 12.21
N MET A 100 28.48 -6.77 11.73
CA MET A 100 28.27 -5.42 11.19
C MET A 100 27.40 -5.42 9.92
N GLU A 101 27.27 -6.56 9.24
CA GLU A 101 26.55 -6.67 7.97
C GLU A 101 25.02 -6.50 8.08
N TYR A 102 24.46 -6.56 9.30
CA TYR A 102 23.01 -6.53 9.50
C TYR A 102 22.48 -5.23 10.13
N ILE A 103 23.37 -4.30 10.50
CA ILE A 103 22.99 -3.04 11.13
C ILE A 103 22.25 -2.17 10.12
N ILE A 104 21.09 -1.63 10.49
CA ILE A 104 20.42 -0.65 9.62
C ILE A 104 21.27 0.63 9.63
N PRO A 105 21.81 1.06 8.49
CA PRO A 105 22.68 2.21 8.46
C PRO A 105 21.87 3.49 8.72
N SER A 106 22.51 4.47 9.38
CA SER A 106 21.97 5.82 9.50
C SER A 106 22.14 6.53 8.17
N TYR A 107 21.07 6.66 7.37
CA TYR A 107 21.18 7.27 6.04
C TYR A 107 21.50 8.76 6.14
N LEU A 108 21.09 9.44 7.22
CA LEU A 108 21.45 10.84 7.44
C LEU A 108 22.95 11.02 7.69
N ASP A 109 23.58 10.11 8.42
CA ASP A 109 25.03 10.15 8.63
C ASP A 109 25.79 9.88 7.33
N ILE A 110 25.32 8.92 6.54
CA ILE A 110 25.88 8.63 5.22
C ILE A 110 25.78 9.87 4.32
N PHE A 111 24.63 10.52 4.25
CA PHE A 111 24.46 11.73 3.45
C PHE A 111 25.35 12.87 3.93
N SER A 112 25.45 13.08 5.24
CA SER A 112 26.35 14.07 5.80
C SER A 112 27.81 13.82 5.39
N GLN A 113 28.27 12.57 5.42
CA GLN A 113 29.63 12.22 4.99
C GLN A 113 29.84 12.37 3.48
N LEU A 114 28.85 11.96 2.67
CA LEU A 114 28.91 12.09 1.22
C LEU A 114 28.96 13.57 0.78
N LEU A 115 28.18 14.45 1.43
CA LEU A 115 28.21 15.89 1.17
C LEU A 115 29.54 16.55 1.58
N ASN A 116 30.33 15.90 2.43
CA ASN A 116 31.69 16.31 2.77
C ASN A 116 32.77 15.65 1.89
N ASN A 117 32.40 14.69 1.04
CA ASN A 117 33.31 14.00 0.15
C ASN A 117 33.38 14.69 -1.21
N LYS A 118 34.44 15.48 -1.43
CA LYS A 118 34.66 16.23 -2.68
C LYS A 118 34.74 15.32 -3.92
N GLU A 119 35.36 14.15 -3.79
CA GLU A 119 35.51 13.20 -4.90
C GLU A 119 34.14 12.70 -5.36
N TRP A 120 33.30 12.26 -4.42
CA TRP A 120 31.94 11.84 -4.74
C TRP A 120 31.14 12.98 -5.38
N LEU A 121 31.13 14.17 -4.77
CA LEU A 121 30.41 15.34 -5.30
C LEU A 121 30.82 15.69 -6.73
N ASN A 122 32.12 15.59 -7.06
CA ASN A 122 32.62 15.84 -8.42
C ASN A 122 32.07 14.86 -9.46
N THR A 123 31.58 13.69 -9.04
CA THR A 123 30.93 12.71 -9.93
C THR A 123 29.42 12.92 -10.07
N THR A 124 28.84 13.84 -9.31
CA THR A 124 27.40 14.12 -9.28
C THR A 124 27.02 15.32 -10.15
N THR A 125 25.72 15.55 -10.30
CA THR A 125 25.16 16.68 -11.05
C THR A 125 24.68 17.83 -10.15
N PHE A 126 25.13 17.90 -8.89
CA PHE A 126 24.72 18.95 -7.97
C PHE A 126 25.34 20.31 -8.31
N THR A 127 24.53 21.36 -8.20
CA THR A 127 24.99 22.76 -8.24
C THR A 127 25.56 23.17 -6.88
N SER A 128 26.37 24.22 -6.84
CA SER A 128 26.93 24.74 -5.59
C SER A 128 25.84 25.20 -4.62
N GLU A 129 24.74 25.77 -5.14
CA GLU A 129 23.57 26.18 -4.35
C GLU A 129 22.85 24.98 -3.73
N GLU A 130 22.63 23.91 -4.50
CA GLU A 130 22.01 22.67 -3.99
C GLU A 130 22.88 22.01 -2.90
N ILE A 131 24.22 22.01 -3.08
CA ILE A 131 25.14 21.49 -2.06
C ILE A 131 25.06 22.33 -0.79
N LEU A 132 25.06 23.66 -0.91
CA LEU A 132 24.96 24.55 0.24
C LEU A 132 23.62 24.38 0.98
N GLU A 133 22.52 24.23 0.24
CA GLU A 133 21.19 23.98 0.80
C GLU A 133 21.16 22.67 1.60
N LEU A 134 21.67 21.57 1.01
CA LEU A 134 21.77 20.29 1.69
C LEU A 134 22.70 20.37 2.90
N ALA A 135 23.90 20.94 2.76
CA ALA A 135 24.83 21.09 3.86
C ALA A 135 24.20 21.84 5.05
N THR A 136 23.49 22.95 4.77
CA THR A 136 22.76 23.72 5.79
C THR A 136 21.69 22.88 6.48
N LEU A 137 20.93 22.09 5.71
CA LEU A 137 19.91 21.18 6.26
C LEU A 137 20.53 20.17 7.24
N PHE A 138 21.65 19.54 6.87
CA PHE A 138 22.31 18.52 7.69
C PHE A 138 23.08 19.11 8.88
N SER A 139 23.78 20.25 8.74
CA SER A 139 24.50 20.90 9.85
C SER A 139 23.56 21.29 11.00
N ASN A 140 22.36 21.78 10.69
CA ASN A 140 21.35 22.15 11.69
C ASN A 140 20.82 20.97 12.55
N SER A 141 21.12 19.72 12.15
CA SER A 141 20.81 18.53 12.95
C SER A 141 21.92 18.12 13.92
N GLN A 142 23.19 18.35 13.59
CA GLN A 142 24.33 17.82 14.36
C GLN A 142 24.67 18.64 15.62
N ASP A 143 24.33 19.92 15.68
CA ASP A 143 24.80 20.82 16.74
C ASP A 143 24.18 20.61 18.14
N LYS A 144 23.15 19.77 18.31
CA LYS A 144 22.45 19.63 19.60
C LYS A 144 22.81 18.39 20.43
N ASP A 145 23.38 17.35 19.83
CA ASP A 145 23.77 16.15 20.60
C ASP A 145 25.03 16.38 21.44
N LYS A 146 25.82 17.42 21.14
CA LYS A 146 27.06 17.73 21.86
C LYS A 146 26.86 18.55 23.14
N THR A 147 25.72 19.23 23.32
CA THR A 147 25.49 20.11 24.50
C THR A 147 24.83 19.42 25.70
N GLY A 148 24.45 18.14 25.58
CA GLY A 148 23.66 17.43 26.61
C GLY A 148 24.42 16.90 27.83
N ASN A 149 25.74 17.12 27.96
CA ASN A 149 26.55 16.37 28.92
C ASN A 149 27.18 17.16 30.09
N LYS A 150 26.77 18.41 30.35
CA LYS A 150 27.27 19.16 31.51
C LYS A 150 26.22 20.08 32.12
N THR A 151 25.41 19.55 33.01
CA THR A 151 25.13 20.13 34.35
C THR A 151 24.22 19.17 35.09
N GLY A 152 24.76 18.57 36.14
CA GLY A 152 23.94 17.83 37.10
C GLY A 152 23.05 18.80 37.84
N ASP A 153 21.75 18.79 37.53
CA ASP A 153 20.77 19.02 38.58
C ASP A 153 19.54 18.15 38.34
N LYS A 154 19.31 17.26 39.29
CA LYS A 154 18.22 16.29 39.29
C LYS A 154 16.98 17.03 39.77
N THR A 155 15.97 17.19 38.91
CA THR A 155 14.51 17.21 39.24
C THR A 155 13.71 17.96 38.17
N GLY A 156 13.58 17.38 36.98
CA GLY A 156 12.69 17.92 35.96
C GLY A 156 12.16 16.81 35.08
N ASN A 157 10.95 16.32 35.37
CA ASN A 157 10.25 15.30 34.59
C ASN A 157 9.64 15.92 33.32
N GLY A 158 10.46 16.63 32.55
CA GLY A 158 10.09 17.22 31.27
C GLY A 158 10.45 16.26 30.13
N ASN A 159 9.44 15.64 29.52
CA ASN A 159 9.60 14.88 28.29
C ASN A 159 10.06 15.82 27.16
N ASP A 160 11.37 15.92 26.93
CA ASP A 160 11.94 16.74 25.88
C ASP A 160 11.85 16.03 24.53
N ASN A 161 10.65 16.04 23.94
CA ASN A 161 10.32 15.44 22.64
C ASN A 161 10.83 16.26 21.44
N SER A 162 11.73 17.22 21.65
CA SER A 162 12.11 18.24 20.65
C SER A 162 13.05 17.70 19.55
N ASN A 163 13.94 16.76 19.86
CA ASN A 163 14.89 16.21 18.87
C ASN A 163 14.23 15.27 17.84
N GLY A 164 13.23 14.49 18.24
CA GLY A 164 12.54 13.55 17.33
C GLY A 164 11.84 14.25 16.17
N ASN A 165 11.41 15.50 16.36
CA ASN A 165 10.76 16.27 15.30
C ASN A 165 11.73 16.67 14.19
N LYS A 166 12.98 17.06 14.52
CA LYS A 166 13.95 17.52 13.53
C LYS A 166 14.39 16.44 12.54
N ILE A 167 14.64 15.23 13.02
CA ILE A 167 15.02 14.11 12.13
C ILE A 167 13.90 13.84 11.13
N ASN A 168 12.64 13.84 11.60
CA ASN A 168 11.47 13.69 10.74
C ASN A 168 11.34 14.83 9.72
N ASP A 169 11.72 16.06 10.08
CA ASP A 169 11.73 17.20 9.17
C ASP A 169 12.72 16.99 8.01
N ILE A 170 13.90 16.42 8.28
CA ILE A 170 14.89 16.12 7.22
C ILE A 170 14.36 15.04 6.27
N TYR A 171 13.83 13.92 6.78
CA TYR A 171 13.24 12.91 5.89
C TYR A 171 12.02 13.44 5.12
N THR A 172 11.22 14.31 5.74
CA THR A 172 10.11 14.99 5.04
C THR A 172 10.64 15.88 3.92
N TYR A 173 11.73 16.61 4.15
CA TYR A 173 12.40 17.39 3.11
C TYR A 173 12.91 16.47 1.99
N LEU A 174 13.53 15.34 2.32
CA LEU A 174 13.98 14.35 1.32
C LEU A 174 12.82 13.78 0.48
N ASP A 175 11.62 13.59 1.05
CA ASP A 175 10.41 13.09 0.36
C ASP A 175 9.68 14.16 -0.49
N THR A 176 9.87 15.45 -0.18
CA THR A 176 8.99 16.51 -0.71
C THR A 176 9.72 17.58 -1.50
N HIS A 177 11.01 17.78 -1.27
CA HIS A 177 11.81 18.81 -1.93
C HIS A 177 12.54 18.26 -3.16
N LYS A 178 12.63 19.06 -4.22
CA LYS A 178 13.29 18.65 -5.48
C LYS A 178 14.75 18.26 -5.27
N VAL A 179 15.48 19.02 -4.46
CA VAL A 179 16.89 18.78 -4.14
C VAL A 179 17.05 17.51 -3.27
N GLY A 180 16.12 17.29 -2.35
CA GLY A 180 16.06 16.08 -1.53
C GLY A 180 15.84 14.81 -2.36
N ASN A 181 14.87 14.83 -3.29
CA ASN A 181 14.64 13.73 -4.22
C ASN A 181 15.90 13.44 -5.07
N LYS A 182 16.54 14.50 -5.60
CA LYS A 182 17.79 14.38 -6.36
C LYS A 182 18.91 13.72 -5.55
N LEU A 183 19.01 13.99 -4.24
CA LEU A 183 19.96 13.30 -3.35
C LEU A 183 19.68 11.81 -3.24
N GLY A 184 18.42 11.42 -3.11
CA GLY A 184 18.01 10.02 -3.17
C GLY A 184 18.43 9.34 -4.48
N ASP A 185 18.13 9.96 -5.62
CA ASP A 185 18.42 9.43 -6.95
C ASP A 185 19.93 9.26 -7.20
N VAL A 186 20.71 10.28 -6.85
CA VAL A 186 22.18 10.28 -7.01
C VAL A 186 22.82 9.24 -6.09
N PHE A 187 22.35 9.12 -4.84
CA PHE A 187 22.81 8.09 -3.92
C PHE A 187 22.47 6.68 -4.42
N TYR A 188 21.24 6.45 -4.85
CA TYR A 188 20.82 5.16 -5.40
C TYR A 188 21.65 4.77 -6.63
N SER A 189 21.82 5.70 -7.57
CA SER A 189 22.66 5.49 -8.77
C SER A 189 24.11 5.17 -8.39
N SER A 190 24.66 5.87 -7.40
CA SER A 190 26.01 5.58 -6.89
C SER A 190 26.10 4.18 -6.30
N LEU A 191 25.08 3.77 -5.55
CA LEU A 191 25.02 2.45 -4.91
C LEU A 191 24.89 1.31 -5.93
N VAL A 192 24.02 1.45 -6.93
CA VAL A 192 23.81 0.44 -7.99
C VAL A 192 25.05 0.30 -8.88
N ASN A 193 25.73 1.40 -9.17
CA ASN A 193 26.92 1.42 -10.03
C ASN A 193 28.24 1.18 -9.27
N ASN A 194 28.19 0.82 -7.98
CA ASN A 194 29.37 0.64 -7.12
C ASN A 194 30.31 1.87 -7.12
N LYS A 195 29.75 3.09 -7.17
CA LYS A 195 30.47 4.38 -7.15
C LYS A 195 30.47 5.06 -5.77
N LEU A 196 30.00 4.38 -4.73
CA LEU A 196 30.13 4.90 -3.37
C LEU A 196 31.60 4.84 -2.93
N PRO A 197 32.11 5.87 -2.23
CA PRO A 197 33.47 5.85 -1.69
C PRO A 197 33.71 4.60 -0.84
N THR A 198 34.89 4.00 -0.96
CA THR A 198 35.27 2.80 -0.20
C THR A 198 35.17 3.02 1.30
N THR A 199 35.54 4.22 1.77
CA THR A 199 35.41 4.64 3.18
C THR A 199 33.98 4.53 3.71
N ILE A 200 32.98 4.91 2.91
CA ILE A 200 31.56 4.77 3.27
C ILE A 200 31.17 3.29 3.36
N LEU A 201 31.63 2.47 2.40
CA LEU A 201 31.32 1.05 2.38
C LEU A 201 31.99 0.27 3.52
N GLU A 202 33.19 0.68 3.93
CA GLU A 202 33.91 0.12 5.08
C GLU A 202 33.26 0.51 6.41
N GLN A 203 32.80 1.76 6.52
CA GLN A 203 32.11 2.26 7.72
C GLN A 203 30.69 1.69 7.86
N TYR A 204 30.01 1.47 6.74
CA TYR A 204 28.62 1.00 6.69
C TYR A 204 28.47 -0.23 5.76
N PRO A 205 29.09 -1.38 6.10
CA PRO A 205 29.12 -2.55 5.22
C PRO A 205 27.72 -3.13 4.93
N SER A 206 26.78 -2.91 5.84
CA SER A 206 25.38 -3.32 5.70
C SER A 206 24.60 -2.58 4.60
N ILE A 207 25.10 -1.45 4.06
CA ILE A 207 24.44 -0.75 2.94
C ILE A 207 24.13 -1.74 1.80
N LYS A 208 25.02 -2.72 1.53
CA LYS A 208 24.80 -3.73 0.48
C LYS A 208 23.61 -4.64 0.75
N LEU A 209 23.28 -4.91 2.01
CA LEU A 209 22.08 -5.64 2.41
C LEU A 209 20.83 -4.78 2.21
N HIS A 210 20.92 -3.50 2.61
CA HIS A 210 19.80 -2.57 2.59
C HIS A 210 19.62 -1.82 1.27
N ARG A 211 20.47 -2.06 0.26
CA ARG A 211 20.52 -1.27 -0.99
C ARG A 211 19.17 -1.12 -1.70
N LEU A 212 18.34 -2.14 -1.63
CA LEU A 212 17.04 -2.14 -2.31
C LEU A 212 15.99 -1.34 -1.54
N LEU A 213 16.23 -0.91 -0.29
CA LEU A 213 15.35 0.03 0.40
C LEU A 213 15.42 1.46 -0.17
N ILE A 214 16.56 1.85 -0.75
CA ILE A 214 16.71 3.20 -1.27
C ILE A 214 16.36 3.16 -2.75
N ASN A 215 15.14 3.56 -3.10
CA ASN A 215 14.62 3.55 -4.45
C ASN A 215 13.34 4.41 -4.52
N ASP A 216 12.84 4.68 -5.72
CA ASP A 216 11.67 5.53 -6.00
C ASP A 216 10.33 4.98 -5.43
N PHE A 217 10.31 3.70 -5.05
CA PHE A 217 9.18 2.96 -4.48
C PHE A 217 9.19 2.90 -2.94
N THR A 218 10.17 3.46 -2.25
CA THR A 218 10.21 3.53 -0.78
C THR A 218 10.36 4.98 -0.32
N SER A 219 9.42 5.46 0.50
CA SER A 219 9.48 6.84 1.00
C SER A 219 10.50 6.97 2.14
N TRP A 220 11.11 8.15 2.24
CA TRP A 220 12.06 8.52 3.30
C TRP A 220 11.43 8.43 4.68
N SER A 221 10.15 8.75 4.81
CA SER A 221 9.37 8.50 6.04
C SER A 221 9.34 7.03 6.49
N ILE A 222 9.33 6.06 5.56
CA ILE A 222 9.40 4.64 5.89
C ILE A 222 10.82 4.28 6.35
N ILE A 223 11.84 4.79 5.66
CA ILE A 223 13.24 4.58 6.02
C ILE A 223 13.54 5.13 7.42
N ALA A 224 13.08 6.35 7.72
CA ALA A 224 13.16 6.96 9.05
C ALA A 224 12.53 6.09 10.14
N ASN A 225 11.35 5.52 9.85
CA ASN A 225 10.68 4.61 10.78
C ASN A 225 11.47 3.33 10.98
N ILE A 226 12.01 2.74 9.92
CA ILE A 226 12.84 1.53 9.98
C ILE A 226 14.08 1.77 10.86
N GLU A 227 14.83 2.85 10.62
CA GLU A 227 16.03 3.20 11.40
C GLU A 227 15.74 3.44 12.89
N SER A 228 14.62 4.10 13.18
CA SER A 228 14.27 4.49 14.55
C SER A 228 13.66 3.35 15.37
N THR A 229 12.99 2.39 14.72
CA THR A 229 12.18 1.38 15.41
C THR A 229 12.76 -0.03 15.41
N MET A 230 13.58 -0.41 14.42
CA MET A 230 14.08 -1.79 14.37
C MET A 230 15.20 -2.01 15.39
N THR A 231 15.05 -3.04 16.22
CA THR A 231 15.97 -3.34 17.32
C THR A 231 16.64 -4.70 17.19
N HIS A 232 16.08 -5.62 16.41
CA HIS A 232 16.59 -6.97 16.20
C HIS A 232 16.43 -7.41 14.75
N VAL A 233 17.23 -8.38 14.33
CA VAL A 233 17.07 -9.11 13.07
C VAL A 233 17.05 -10.61 13.35
N ALA A 234 16.06 -11.30 12.77
CA ALA A 234 15.97 -12.74 12.76
C ALA A 234 16.38 -13.26 11.38
N ILE A 235 17.45 -14.05 11.34
CA ILE A 235 18.00 -14.67 10.14
C ILE A 235 17.49 -16.11 10.07
N VAL A 236 16.84 -16.43 8.96
CA VAL A 236 16.20 -17.72 8.72
C VAL A 236 16.97 -18.50 7.66
N SER A 237 17.29 -19.75 7.97
CA SER A 237 17.65 -20.76 6.97
C SER A 237 16.55 -21.81 6.88
N PHE A 238 16.40 -22.44 5.72
CA PHE A 238 15.44 -23.53 5.56
C PHE A 238 15.97 -24.59 4.59
N THR A 239 15.52 -25.83 4.77
CA THR A 239 15.81 -26.92 3.82
C THR A 239 14.53 -27.25 3.04
N TYR A 240 14.65 -27.49 1.75
CA TYR A 240 13.55 -27.96 0.92
C TYR A 240 14.07 -28.92 -0.16
N GLU A 241 13.46 -30.11 -0.26
CA GLU A 241 13.88 -31.18 -1.19
C GLU A 241 15.39 -31.49 -1.10
N GLY A 242 15.91 -31.58 0.13
CA GLY A 242 17.33 -31.86 0.37
C GLY A 242 18.28 -30.69 0.13
N THR A 243 17.82 -29.57 -0.44
CA THR A 243 18.63 -28.36 -0.66
C THR A 243 18.51 -27.43 0.53
N GLU A 244 19.66 -27.01 1.09
CA GLU A 244 19.72 -25.99 2.14
C GLU A 244 19.78 -24.57 1.54
N TYR A 245 18.91 -23.70 2.04
CA TYR A 245 18.85 -22.27 1.74
C TYR A 245 19.30 -21.51 2.99
N ALA A 246 20.61 -21.32 3.11
CA ALA A 246 21.21 -20.66 4.26
C ALA A 246 20.98 -19.14 4.22
N ASN A 247 20.66 -18.54 5.37
CA ASN A 247 20.53 -17.08 5.57
C ASN A 247 19.69 -16.39 4.48
N SER A 248 18.59 -17.02 4.06
CA SER A 248 17.82 -16.56 2.90
C SER A 248 16.73 -15.57 3.26
N ILE A 249 16.25 -15.56 4.51
CA ILE A 249 15.21 -14.61 4.96
C ILE A 249 15.71 -13.81 6.17
N TYR A 250 15.53 -12.50 6.12
CA TYR A 250 15.91 -11.53 7.14
C TYR A 250 14.64 -10.86 7.64
N ILE A 251 14.30 -11.01 8.92
CA ILE A 251 13.11 -10.40 9.53
C ILE A 251 13.58 -9.39 10.58
N PHE A 252 13.49 -8.11 10.28
CA PHE A 252 13.76 -7.03 11.21
C PHE A 252 12.53 -6.80 12.10
N ILE A 253 12.78 -6.56 13.39
CA ILE A 253 11.76 -6.59 14.45
C ILE A 253 11.98 -5.40 15.38
N ASN A 254 10.88 -4.75 15.79
CA ASN A 254 10.87 -3.62 16.72
C ASN A 254 10.89 -4.05 18.21
N GLU A 255 10.40 -5.25 18.53
CA GLU A 255 10.19 -5.69 19.91
C GLU A 255 11.41 -6.34 20.60
N HIS A 256 11.46 -6.22 21.94
CA HIS A 256 12.34 -7.06 22.77
C HIS A 256 11.93 -8.53 22.62
N THR A 257 12.89 -9.38 22.28
CA THR A 257 12.66 -10.79 21.98
C THR A 257 12.28 -11.58 23.24
N THR A 258 10.99 -11.76 23.50
CA THR A 258 10.46 -12.71 24.49
C THR A 258 10.32 -14.12 23.89
N THR A 259 10.19 -15.17 24.69
CA THR A 259 9.96 -16.54 24.17
C THR A 259 8.71 -16.63 23.28
N SER A 260 7.64 -15.90 23.62
CA SER A 260 6.43 -15.82 22.80
C SER A 260 6.69 -15.12 21.46
N SER A 261 7.60 -14.14 21.41
CA SER A 261 8.04 -13.52 20.16
C SER A 261 8.76 -14.51 19.23
N ILE A 262 9.62 -15.39 19.76
CA ILE A 262 10.37 -16.38 18.96
C ILE A 262 9.42 -17.36 18.26
N ALA A 263 8.41 -17.86 18.97
CA ALA A 263 7.41 -18.75 18.40
C ALA A 263 6.61 -18.04 17.28
N ASN A 264 6.27 -16.77 17.47
CA ASN A 264 5.57 -15.96 16.47
C ASN A 264 6.43 -15.69 15.24
N ILE A 265 7.72 -15.35 15.42
CA ILE A 265 8.68 -15.15 14.32
C ILE A 265 8.87 -16.45 13.55
N THR A 266 9.02 -17.58 14.25
CA THR A 266 9.14 -18.90 13.62
C THR A 266 7.90 -19.24 12.80
N LYS A 267 6.70 -18.98 13.34
CA LYS A 267 5.44 -19.18 12.63
C LYS A 267 5.34 -18.29 11.38
N LEU A 268 5.79 -17.05 11.49
CA LEU A 268 5.85 -16.13 10.36
C LEU A 268 6.83 -16.61 9.28
N ALA A 269 8.06 -16.97 9.68
CA ALA A 269 9.09 -17.50 8.80
C ALA A 269 8.59 -18.74 8.03
N LYS A 270 7.97 -19.70 8.72
CA LYS A 270 7.31 -20.86 8.08
C LYS A 270 6.24 -20.43 7.07
N ALA A 271 5.41 -19.44 7.41
CA ALA A 271 4.37 -18.96 6.52
C ALA A 271 4.92 -18.25 5.26
N ILE A 272 6.11 -17.64 5.33
CA ILE A 272 6.82 -17.05 4.19
C ILE A 272 7.41 -18.18 3.34
N VAL A 273 8.19 -19.08 3.94
CA VAL A 273 8.83 -20.24 3.27
C VAL A 273 7.79 -21.07 2.53
N HIS A 274 6.66 -21.40 3.16
CA HIS A 274 5.60 -22.17 2.52
C HIS A 274 4.99 -21.48 1.30
N ARG A 275 4.96 -20.14 1.25
CA ARG A 275 4.47 -19.40 0.07
C ARG A 275 5.47 -19.40 -1.06
N ILE A 276 6.76 -19.22 -0.76
CA ILE A 276 7.85 -19.35 -1.73
C ILE A 276 7.81 -20.74 -2.34
N ILE A 277 7.76 -21.80 -1.52
CA ILE A 277 7.70 -23.18 -1.99
C ILE A 277 6.42 -23.45 -2.78
N PHE A 278 5.26 -22.99 -2.30
CA PHE A 278 4.00 -23.14 -3.03
C PHE A 278 4.09 -22.54 -4.44
N TYR A 279 4.68 -21.35 -4.55
CA TYR A 279 4.86 -20.65 -5.81
C TYR A 279 5.86 -21.35 -6.72
N ASN A 280 6.95 -21.86 -6.15
CA ASN A 280 7.95 -22.66 -6.84
C ASN A 280 7.38 -23.96 -7.43
N LYS A 281 6.56 -24.68 -6.65
CA LYS A 281 5.83 -25.86 -7.15
C LYS A 281 4.84 -25.50 -8.26
N LEU A 282 4.16 -24.36 -8.14
CA LEU A 282 3.25 -23.87 -9.18
C LEU A 282 3.98 -23.64 -10.51
N LEU A 283 5.18 -23.05 -10.47
CA LEU A 283 5.96 -22.76 -11.67
C LEU A 283 6.92 -23.88 -12.08
N ASN A 284 6.89 -25.01 -11.37
CA ASN A 284 7.83 -26.11 -11.54
C ASN A 284 9.31 -25.63 -11.56
N THR A 285 9.70 -24.85 -10.56
CA THR A 285 11.05 -24.28 -10.43
C THR A 285 11.58 -24.40 -9.02
N SER A 286 12.89 -24.53 -8.86
CA SER A 286 13.58 -24.48 -7.56
C SER A 286 14.14 -23.09 -7.23
N ARG A 287 13.99 -22.11 -8.13
CA ARG A 287 14.58 -20.78 -7.96
C ARG A 287 13.95 -20.05 -6.77
N VAL A 288 14.77 -19.59 -5.83
CA VAL A 288 14.34 -18.73 -4.72
C VAL A 288 15.08 -17.39 -4.75
N PRO A 289 14.54 -16.31 -4.16
CA PRO A 289 15.27 -15.07 -3.97
C PRO A 289 16.55 -15.33 -3.18
N GLN A 290 17.64 -14.65 -3.56
CA GLN A 290 18.90 -14.74 -2.80
C GLN A 290 18.71 -14.19 -1.39
N ARG A 291 17.95 -13.10 -1.27
CA ARG A 291 17.60 -12.48 0.02
C ARG A 291 16.13 -12.09 0.01
N PHE A 292 15.44 -12.46 1.08
CA PHE A 292 14.08 -12.04 1.36
C PHE A 292 14.08 -11.22 2.65
N ILE A 293 13.96 -9.91 2.53
CA ILE A 293 14.18 -8.96 3.63
C ILE A 293 12.84 -8.36 4.05
N LEU A 294 12.51 -8.43 5.34
CA LEU A 294 11.27 -7.92 5.89
C LEU A 294 11.54 -6.94 7.02
N TYR A 295 10.98 -5.73 6.95
CA TYR A 295 11.03 -4.75 8.05
C TYR A 295 9.74 -4.65 8.85
N LEU A 296 8.61 -5.05 8.26
CA LEU A 296 7.32 -5.18 8.95
C LEU A 296 6.90 -3.94 9.76
N THR A 297 7.17 -2.73 9.24
CA THR A 297 6.74 -1.49 9.87
C THR A 297 5.23 -1.48 10.12
N ASP A 298 4.82 -0.76 11.17
CA ASP A 298 3.41 -0.56 11.51
C ASP A 298 2.73 0.50 10.62
N LEU A 299 3.47 1.14 9.73
CA LEU A 299 2.97 2.16 8.82
C LEU A 299 1.94 1.56 7.84
N GLU A 300 0.73 2.13 7.86
CA GLU A 300 -0.35 1.74 6.95
C GLU A 300 -0.36 2.60 5.68
N LYS A 301 -0.89 2.04 4.60
CA LYS A 301 -1.26 2.78 3.38
C LYS A 301 -2.45 3.67 3.69
N GLU A 302 -2.20 4.95 3.89
CA GLU A 302 -3.26 5.94 4.11
C GLU A 302 -3.32 6.98 2.99
N PHE A 303 -4.55 7.40 2.68
CA PHE A 303 -4.80 8.60 1.89
C PHE A 303 -4.82 9.78 2.87
N ASP A 304 -3.64 10.35 3.10
CA ASP A 304 -3.44 11.47 4.01
C ASP A 304 -4.09 12.78 3.50
N ASN A 305 -4.05 13.82 4.33
CA ASN A 305 -4.59 15.14 3.98
C ASN A 305 -3.89 15.75 2.76
N SER A 306 -2.63 15.43 2.50
CA SER A 306 -1.88 15.92 1.35
C SER A 306 -2.43 15.31 0.06
N VAL A 307 -2.65 14.00 0.01
CA VAL A 307 -3.28 13.33 -1.14
C VAL A 307 -4.67 13.89 -1.38
N ILE A 308 -5.44 14.14 -0.32
CA ILE A 308 -6.79 14.71 -0.44
C ILE A 308 -6.75 16.15 -0.96
N ALA A 309 -5.81 16.97 -0.48
CA ALA A 309 -5.69 18.38 -0.86
C ALA A 309 -5.16 18.54 -2.30
N HIS A 310 -4.06 17.87 -2.62
CA HIS A 310 -3.38 17.98 -3.91
C HIS A 310 -3.97 17.05 -4.98
N LYS A 311 -4.78 16.06 -4.58
CA LYS A 311 -5.38 15.05 -5.45
C LYS A 311 -4.31 14.30 -6.23
N HIS A 312 -3.19 14.07 -5.57
CA HIS A 312 -2.00 13.51 -6.16
C HIS A 312 -1.50 12.34 -5.31
N PHE A 313 -1.50 11.15 -5.90
CA PHE A 313 -1.08 9.94 -5.21
C PHE A 313 0.42 9.71 -5.39
N LYS A 314 1.10 9.47 -4.27
CA LYS A 314 2.55 9.22 -4.21
C LYS A 314 2.84 7.77 -3.85
N THR A 315 4.11 7.38 -3.97
CA THR A 315 4.66 6.07 -3.59
C THR A 315 4.27 5.64 -2.18
N GLN A 316 4.40 6.56 -1.20
CA GLN A 316 4.09 6.29 0.21
C GLN A 316 2.66 5.77 0.43
N ASN A 317 1.73 6.09 -0.48
CA ASN A 317 0.32 5.75 -0.31
C ASN A 317 -0.02 4.33 -0.78
N ILE A 318 0.88 3.64 -1.50
CA ILE A 318 0.51 2.43 -2.27
C ILE A 318 1.46 1.27 -2.06
N ASN A 319 2.77 1.54 -2.03
CA ASN A 319 3.75 0.48 -2.12
C ASN A 319 4.00 -0.17 -0.75
N SER A 320 4.31 -1.46 -0.74
CA SER A 320 4.65 -2.23 0.48
C SER A 320 6.00 -2.93 0.38
N ALA A 321 6.51 -3.05 -0.84
CA ALA A 321 7.57 -3.97 -1.20
C ALA A 321 8.23 -3.54 -2.52
N VAL A 322 9.37 -4.15 -2.81
CA VAL A 322 10.20 -3.92 -4.00
C VAL A 322 11.07 -5.14 -4.27
N THR A 323 11.38 -5.38 -5.54
CA THR A 323 12.18 -6.52 -6.02
C THR A 323 13.11 -6.07 -7.16
N ASN A 324 14.31 -6.64 -7.20
CA ASN A 324 15.27 -6.45 -8.30
C ASN A 324 15.55 -7.77 -9.04
N LYS A 325 14.62 -8.74 -8.98
CA LYS A 325 14.75 -10.11 -9.53
C LYS A 325 15.82 -10.99 -8.87
N GLN A 326 16.55 -10.47 -7.89
CA GLN A 326 17.53 -11.21 -7.09
C GLN A 326 17.09 -11.24 -5.61
N ASP A 327 16.76 -10.06 -5.09
CA ASP A 327 16.35 -9.78 -3.73
C ASP A 327 14.89 -9.32 -3.71
N ILE A 328 14.17 -9.64 -2.64
CA ILE A 328 12.83 -9.13 -2.34
C ILE A 328 12.89 -8.39 -1.00
N VAL A 329 12.34 -7.18 -0.96
CA VAL A 329 12.18 -6.39 0.26
C VAL A 329 10.70 -6.13 0.51
N ILE A 330 10.20 -6.39 1.73
CA ILE A 330 8.87 -5.99 2.19
C ILE A 330 9.02 -5.13 3.44
N TYR A 331 8.59 -3.88 3.38
CA TYR A 331 8.76 -2.94 4.49
C TYR A 331 7.49 -2.71 5.31
N ARG A 332 6.29 -3.10 4.86
CA ARG A 332 5.03 -2.98 5.62
C ARG A 332 4.49 -4.31 6.10
N LYS A 333 3.95 -4.36 7.32
CA LYS A 333 3.17 -5.52 7.80
C LYS A 333 1.82 -5.66 7.08
N GLN A 334 1.25 -4.55 6.64
CA GLN A 334 -0.05 -4.51 5.98
C GLN A 334 0.01 -5.28 4.65
N GLU A 335 -0.92 -6.22 4.47
CA GLU A 335 -0.99 -7.08 3.28
C GLU A 335 0.28 -7.91 3.01
N LEU A 336 1.09 -8.18 4.04
CA LEU A 336 2.37 -8.91 3.93
C LEU A 336 2.26 -10.15 3.03
N PHE A 337 1.33 -11.04 3.33
CA PHE A 337 1.23 -12.33 2.63
C PHE A 337 0.83 -12.22 1.17
N LYS A 338 0.06 -11.19 0.80
CA LYS A 338 -0.25 -10.89 -0.61
C LYS A 338 0.99 -10.31 -1.29
N SER A 339 1.69 -9.41 -0.61
CA SER A 339 2.90 -8.75 -1.12
C SER A 339 3.99 -9.79 -1.45
N ILE A 340 4.10 -10.88 -0.70
CA ILE A 340 5.00 -12.00 -1.06
C ILE A 340 4.68 -12.55 -2.45
N PHE A 341 3.41 -12.82 -2.77
CA PHE A 341 3.04 -13.29 -4.11
C PHE A 341 3.24 -12.23 -5.19
N HIS A 342 2.99 -10.97 -4.86
CA HIS A 342 3.25 -9.84 -5.75
C HIS A 342 4.72 -9.79 -6.17
N GLU A 343 5.63 -9.78 -5.19
CA GLU A 343 7.07 -9.74 -5.46
C GLU A 343 7.60 -11.02 -6.13
N LEU A 344 7.00 -12.18 -5.83
CA LEU A 344 7.33 -13.43 -6.52
C LEU A 344 6.91 -13.40 -8.00
N ASN A 345 5.80 -12.75 -8.37
CA ASN A 345 5.42 -12.57 -9.77
C ASN A 345 6.53 -11.80 -10.53
N HIS A 346 7.02 -10.69 -9.99
CA HIS A 346 8.12 -9.94 -10.57
C HIS A 346 9.43 -10.72 -10.59
N PHE A 347 9.77 -11.40 -9.49
CA PHE A 347 11.00 -12.18 -9.35
C PHE A 347 11.09 -13.29 -10.41
N HIS A 348 9.98 -13.98 -10.68
CA HIS A 348 9.88 -15.02 -11.70
C HIS A 348 9.55 -14.49 -13.10
N THR A 349 9.47 -13.17 -13.30
CA THR A 349 9.17 -12.52 -14.59
C THR A 349 7.85 -13.03 -15.19
N MET A 350 6.82 -13.07 -14.37
CA MET A 350 5.47 -13.53 -14.74
C MET A 350 4.66 -12.46 -15.47
N ASP A 351 5.14 -11.23 -15.39
CA ASP A 351 4.59 -10.04 -15.98
C ASP A 351 5.38 -9.60 -17.23
N PHE A 352 5.21 -8.36 -17.65
CA PHE A 352 5.87 -7.79 -18.82
C PHE A 352 6.56 -6.46 -18.46
N THR A 353 7.68 -6.15 -19.09
CA THR A 353 8.39 -4.88 -18.85
C THR A 353 8.05 -3.81 -19.89
N THR A 354 7.62 -4.21 -21.08
CA THR A 354 7.38 -3.30 -22.21
C THR A 354 5.91 -3.24 -22.56
N ILE A 355 5.40 -2.02 -22.74
CA ILE A 355 4.00 -1.75 -23.07
C ILE A 355 3.91 -1.24 -24.51
N PRO A 356 3.09 -1.86 -25.38
CA PRO A 356 2.84 -1.30 -26.71
C PRO A 356 2.21 0.11 -26.61
N PRO A 357 2.72 1.12 -27.34
CA PRO A 357 2.17 2.48 -27.31
C PRO A 357 0.68 2.57 -27.64
N THR A 358 0.16 1.62 -28.42
CA THR A 358 -1.26 1.49 -28.77
C THR A 358 -2.14 1.26 -27.55
N VAL A 359 -1.69 0.48 -26.56
CA VAL A 359 -2.41 0.21 -25.32
C VAL A 359 -2.52 1.48 -24.49
N LEU A 360 -1.41 2.20 -24.32
CA LEU A 360 -1.40 3.45 -23.56
C LEU A 360 -2.28 4.52 -24.24
N LYS A 361 -2.19 4.65 -25.57
CA LYS A 361 -3.05 5.54 -26.36
C LYS A 361 -4.53 5.21 -26.19
N HIS A 362 -4.89 3.91 -26.17
CA HIS A 362 -6.25 3.46 -25.90
C HIS A 362 -6.72 3.86 -24.50
N LEU A 363 -5.90 3.62 -23.47
CA LEU A 363 -6.23 3.96 -22.08
C LEU A 363 -6.43 5.47 -21.90
N ILE A 364 -5.56 6.29 -22.48
CA ILE A 364 -5.69 7.76 -22.44
C ILE A 364 -6.97 8.22 -23.16
N LYS A 365 -7.38 7.55 -24.25
CA LYS A 365 -8.62 7.87 -24.99
C LYS A 365 -9.89 7.46 -24.25
N THR A 366 -9.83 6.37 -23.48
CA THR A 366 -11.00 5.75 -22.84
C THR A 366 -11.15 6.09 -21.36
N HIS A 367 -10.13 6.72 -20.78
CA HIS A 367 -10.13 7.16 -19.39
C HIS A 367 -9.62 8.59 -19.29
N ASN A 368 -10.16 9.33 -18.34
CA ASN A 368 -9.79 10.69 -18.02
C ASN A 368 -8.48 10.73 -17.21
N ILE A 369 -7.37 10.32 -17.83
CA ILE A 369 -6.04 10.19 -17.22
C ILE A 369 -5.04 11.11 -17.95
N ALA A 370 -4.08 11.69 -17.20
CA ALA A 370 -3.10 12.60 -17.77
C ALA A 370 -1.95 11.84 -18.48
N ARG A 371 -1.58 12.30 -19.68
CA ARG A 371 -0.45 11.75 -20.45
C ARG A 371 0.89 11.79 -19.71
N THR A 372 1.04 12.72 -18.77
CA THR A 372 2.24 12.92 -17.96
C THR A 372 2.33 11.99 -16.76
N ASN A 373 1.31 11.16 -16.50
CA ASN A 373 1.36 10.20 -15.41
C ASN A 373 2.40 9.10 -15.70
N THR A 374 2.96 8.54 -14.64
CA THR A 374 3.72 7.28 -14.72
C THR A 374 2.76 6.10 -14.91
N TYR A 375 3.07 5.23 -15.87
CA TYR A 375 2.25 4.06 -16.22
C TYR A 375 3.06 2.77 -16.16
N LEU A 376 3.01 2.09 -15.01
CA LEU A 376 3.48 0.71 -14.89
C LEU A 376 2.27 -0.23 -15.05
N LEU A 377 1.91 -0.57 -16.28
CA LEU A 377 0.73 -1.41 -16.54
C LEU A 377 0.89 -2.84 -16.06
N TYR A 378 2.11 -3.36 -16.00
CA TYR A 378 2.35 -4.71 -15.51
C TYR A 378 1.92 -4.91 -14.05
N GLU A 379 1.89 -3.83 -13.25
CA GLU A 379 1.38 -3.84 -11.88
C GLU A 379 -0.06 -4.33 -11.78
N CYS A 380 -0.91 -4.06 -12.78
CA CYS A 380 -2.30 -4.52 -12.71
C CYS A 380 -2.40 -6.05 -12.83
N VAL A 381 -1.52 -6.65 -13.64
CA VAL A 381 -1.40 -8.09 -13.82
C VAL A 381 -0.82 -8.73 -12.56
N THR A 382 0.31 -8.20 -12.08
CA THR A 382 1.02 -8.69 -10.90
C THR A 382 0.12 -8.63 -9.67
N GLU A 383 -0.59 -7.52 -9.45
CA GLU A 383 -1.48 -7.36 -8.31
C GLU A 383 -2.74 -8.24 -8.41
N ALA A 384 -3.30 -8.45 -9.62
CA ALA A 384 -4.45 -9.33 -9.81
C ALA A 384 -4.11 -10.80 -9.51
N LEU A 385 -2.98 -11.29 -10.04
CA LEU A 385 -2.46 -12.63 -9.77
C LEU A 385 -2.16 -12.81 -8.27
N ALA A 386 -1.48 -11.86 -7.65
CA ALA A 386 -1.18 -11.91 -6.22
C ALA A 386 -2.45 -11.99 -5.36
N ASN A 387 -3.50 -11.23 -5.72
CA ASN A 387 -4.80 -11.27 -5.04
C ASN A 387 -5.48 -12.65 -5.14
N VAL A 388 -5.47 -13.26 -6.33
CA VAL A 388 -6.10 -14.57 -6.54
C VAL A 388 -5.33 -15.66 -5.81
N LEU A 389 -4.00 -15.69 -5.94
CA LEU A 389 -3.14 -16.66 -5.26
C LEU A 389 -3.25 -16.54 -3.73
N ASN A 390 -3.27 -15.31 -3.20
CA ASN A 390 -3.48 -15.09 -1.77
C ASN A 390 -4.86 -15.58 -1.31
N ASN A 391 -5.93 -15.33 -2.08
CA ASN A 391 -7.26 -15.84 -1.77
C ASN A 391 -7.31 -17.38 -1.76
N ILE A 392 -6.67 -18.04 -2.73
CA ILE A 392 -6.56 -19.51 -2.76
C ILE A 392 -5.78 -20.00 -1.54
N TYR A 393 -4.67 -19.33 -1.21
CA TYR A 393 -3.84 -19.70 -0.08
C TYR A 393 -4.55 -19.51 1.27
N LEU A 394 -5.44 -18.53 1.41
CA LEU A 394 -6.24 -18.31 2.62
C LEU A 394 -7.44 -19.27 2.73
N SER A 395 -7.98 -19.75 1.60
CA SER A 395 -9.19 -20.57 1.58
C SER A 395 -8.93 -22.04 1.87
N ARG A 396 -9.74 -22.68 2.72
CA ARG A 396 -9.57 -24.11 3.01
C ARG A 396 -10.15 -24.98 1.91
N THR A 397 -11.26 -24.53 1.32
CA THR A 397 -11.98 -25.21 0.25
C THR A 397 -12.19 -24.30 -0.96
N ILE A 398 -12.58 -24.88 -2.09
CA ILE A 398 -13.00 -24.13 -3.29
C ILE A 398 -14.22 -23.25 -2.98
N LEU A 399 -15.12 -23.69 -2.10
CA LEU A 399 -16.28 -22.90 -1.67
C LEU A 399 -15.85 -21.67 -0.84
N ASP A 400 -14.85 -21.82 0.03
CA ASP A 400 -14.27 -20.68 0.75
C ASP A 400 -13.62 -19.69 -0.22
N PHE A 401 -12.90 -20.20 -1.22
CA PHE A 401 -12.31 -19.38 -2.28
C PHE A 401 -13.37 -18.60 -3.04
N LYS A 402 -14.46 -19.25 -3.43
CA LYS A 402 -15.62 -18.58 -4.05
C LYS A 402 -16.08 -17.38 -3.24
N SER A 403 -16.29 -17.60 -1.95
CA SER A 403 -16.80 -16.59 -1.01
C SER A 403 -15.80 -15.45 -0.80
N ASN A 404 -14.53 -15.77 -0.61
CA ASN A 404 -13.48 -14.78 -0.38
C ASN A 404 -13.18 -13.95 -1.63
N PHE A 405 -13.16 -14.58 -2.81
CA PHE A 405 -12.99 -13.87 -4.07
C PHE A 405 -14.14 -12.90 -4.35
N ALA A 406 -15.39 -13.29 -4.08
CA ALA A 406 -16.53 -12.38 -4.20
C ALA A 406 -16.43 -11.17 -3.24
N LYS A 407 -15.89 -11.35 -2.03
CA LYS A 407 -15.60 -10.23 -1.12
C LYS A 407 -14.50 -9.34 -1.68
N GLU A 408 -13.44 -9.91 -2.22
CA GLU A 408 -12.33 -9.18 -2.85
C GLU A 408 -12.82 -8.30 -4.02
N LEU A 409 -13.73 -8.79 -4.86
CA LEU A 409 -14.34 -8.00 -5.94
C LEU A 409 -15.10 -6.78 -5.40
N ARG A 410 -15.88 -6.96 -4.33
CA ARG A 410 -16.63 -5.86 -3.70
C ARG A 410 -15.69 -4.86 -3.04
N PHE A 411 -14.67 -5.35 -2.33
CA PHE A 411 -13.64 -4.53 -1.73
C PHE A 411 -12.90 -3.70 -2.78
N SER A 412 -12.44 -4.33 -3.86
CA SER A 412 -11.78 -3.65 -4.98
C SER A 412 -12.67 -2.58 -5.63
N THR A 413 -13.96 -2.87 -5.84
CA THR A 413 -14.93 -1.90 -6.36
C THR A 413 -15.08 -0.68 -5.44
N MET A 414 -15.15 -0.92 -4.12
CA MET A 414 -15.21 0.15 -3.12
C MET A 414 -13.92 1.00 -3.12
N GLN A 415 -12.76 0.38 -3.28
CA GLN A 415 -11.47 1.09 -3.35
C GLN A 415 -11.38 1.98 -4.59
N VAL A 416 -11.83 1.49 -5.76
CA VAL A 416 -11.93 2.29 -6.99
C VAL A 416 -12.81 3.52 -6.78
N ALA A 417 -14.01 3.35 -6.21
CA ALA A 417 -14.90 4.47 -5.94
C ALA A 417 -14.30 5.49 -4.95
N LYS A 418 -13.56 5.04 -3.92
CA LYS A 418 -12.85 5.95 -3.00
C LYS A 418 -11.80 6.78 -3.73
N ILE A 419 -10.97 6.16 -4.56
CA ILE A 419 -9.92 6.83 -5.35
C ILE A 419 -10.53 7.88 -6.29
N LEU A 420 -11.63 7.52 -6.98
CA LEU A 420 -12.36 8.42 -7.85
C LEU A 420 -12.99 9.59 -7.07
N SER A 421 -13.56 9.35 -5.90
CA SER A 421 -14.11 10.42 -5.05
C SER A 421 -13.03 11.37 -4.52
N ILE A 422 -11.83 10.88 -4.19
CA ILE A 422 -10.67 11.72 -3.83
C ILE A 422 -10.29 12.61 -5.02
N SER A 423 -10.36 12.05 -6.23
CA SER A 423 -10.08 12.74 -7.48
C SER A 423 -11.24 13.64 -7.96
N ASN A 424 -12.32 13.77 -7.17
CA ASN A 424 -13.52 14.60 -7.43
C ASN A 424 -14.38 14.15 -8.61
N TYR A 425 -14.29 12.89 -8.99
CA TYR A 425 -15.29 12.32 -9.88
C TYR A 425 -16.60 12.12 -9.12
N THR A 426 -17.70 12.49 -9.78
CA THR A 426 -19.05 12.31 -9.26
C THR A 426 -19.80 11.19 -9.94
N LYS A 427 -19.40 10.86 -11.18
CA LYS A 427 -19.91 9.73 -11.94
C LYS A 427 -18.75 8.95 -12.56
N TRP A 428 -18.98 7.66 -12.79
CA TRP A 428 -18.08 6.75 -13.47
C TRP A 428 -17.77 7.21 -14.89
N ASN A 429 -18.78 7.64 -15.64
CA ASN A 429 -18.62 8.11 -17.02
C ASN A 429 -17.83 9.43 -17.12
N ASP A 430 -17.73 10.21 -16.04
CA ASP A 430 -16.83 11.38 -15.99
C ASP A 430 -15.35 10.95 -16.02
N PHE A 431 -15.08 9.71 -15.61
CA PHE A 431 -13.75 9.10 -15.58
C PHE A 431 -13.51 8.13 -16.74
N ALA A 432 -14.40 7.16 -16.97
CA ALA A 432 -14.23 6.07 -17.95
C ALA A 432 -15.07 6.24 -19.24
N GLY A 433 -15.48 7.48 -19.53
CA GLY A 433 -16.08 7.87 -20.79
C GLY A 433 -15.03 8.21 -21.86
N ASN A 434 -15.47 8.46 -23.10
CA ASN A 434 -14.59 8.96 -24.16
C ASN A 434 -13.97 10.30 -23.72
N SER A 435 -12.66 10.31 -23.48
CA SER A 435 -11.97 11.42 -22.81
C SER A 435 -11.61 12.59 -23.73
N MET A 436 -11.83 12.46 -25.04
CA MET A 436 -11.33 13.41 -26.05
C MET A 436 -11.88 14.84 -25.90
N HIS A 437 -12.89 15.06 -25.06
CA HIS A 437 -13.49 16.38 -24.81
C HIS A 437 -13.45 16.80 -23.33
N ILE A 438 -12.73 16.10 -22.47
CA ILE A 438 -12.70 16.42 -21.05
C ILE A 438 -11.63 17.48 -20.76
N ASP A 439 -11.97 18.45 -19.92
CA ASP A 439 -11.08 19.48 -19.42
C ASP A 439 -9.82 18.86 -18.78
N ALA A 440 -8.64 19.19 -19.32
CA ALA A 440 -7.34 18.71 -18.84
C ALA A 440 -7.11 18.96 -17.34
N ARG A 441 -7.75 19.98 -16.76
CA ARG A 441 -7.70 20.29 -15.32
C ARG A 441 -8.40 19.25 -14.46
N LYS A 442 -9.26 18.43 -15.04
CA LYS A 442 -9.99 17.34 -14.37
C LYS A 442 -9.34 15.97 -14.56
N HIS A 443 -8.22 15.89 -15.28
CA HIS A 443 -7.53 14.61 -15.46
C HIS A 443 -7.15 14.00 -14.12
N PHE A 444 -7.26 12.67 -14.03
CA PHE A 444 -6.70 11.89 -12.94
C PHE A 444 -5.17 11.99 -12.98
N LYS A 445 -4.56 12.48 -11.89
CA LYS A 445 -3.12 12.69 -11.75
C LYS A 445 -2.53 11.72 -10.73
N GLN A 446 -1.37 11.17 -11.05
CA GLN A 446 -0.63 10.25 -10.17
C GLN A 446 0.87 10.33 -10.48
N ASP A 447 1.69 10.28 -9.43
CA ASP A 447 3.12 9.96 -9.54
C ASP A 447 3.35 8.45 -9.41
N SER A 448 2.46 7.79 -8.64
CA SER A 448 2.46 6.34 -8.43
C SER A 448 1.44 5.61 -9.30
N CYS A 449 1.50 4.29 -9.36
CA CYS A 449 0.71 3.49 -10.30
C CYS A 449 -0.72 3.15 -9.86
N VAL A 450 -1.41 4.08 -9.18
CA VAL A 450 -2.78 3.88 -8.64
C VAL A 450 -3.74 3.30 -9.69
N PHE A 451 -3.70 3.87 -10.89
CA PHE A 451 -4.56 3.46 -12.01
C PHE A 451 -4.37 1.98 -12.33
N SER A 452 -3.13 1.50 -12.38
CA SER A 452 -2.81 0.09 -12.56
C SER A 452 -3.24 -0.77 -11.36
N TYR A 453 -2.79 -0.40 -10.15
CA TYR A 453 -2.98 -1.16 -8.91
C TYR A 453 -4.44 -1.34 -8.49
N TYR A 454 -5.30 -0.37 -8.81
CA TYR A 454 -6.68 -0.38 -8.34
C TYR A 454 -7.69 -0.51 -9.47
N ILE A 455 -7.56 0.26 -10.55
CA ILE A 455 -8.60 0.35 -11.57
C ILE A 455 -8.42 -0.75 -12.62
N LEU A 456 -7.26 -0.83 -13.26
CA LEU A 456 -7.00 -1.87 -14.26
C LEU A 456 -6.97 -3.26 -13.64
N LYS A 457 -6.38 -3.41 -12.45
CA LYS A 457 -6.46 -4.66 -11.68
C LYS A 457 -7.90 -5.08 -11.48
N TRP A 458 -8.77 -4.15 -11.09
CA TRP A 458 -10.18 -4.46 -10.83
C TRP A 458 -10.88 -4.98 -12.09
N TYR A 459 -10.62 -4.42 -13.27
CA TYR A 459 -11.11 -4.98 -14.53
C TYR A 459 -10.61 -6.42 -14.75
N ILE A 460 -9.33 -6.69 -14.48
CA ILE A 460 -8.78 -8.05 -14.59
C ILE A 460 -9.47 -9.00 -13.62
N LEU A 461 -9.70 -8.60 -12.37
CA LEU A 461 -10.38 -9.46 -11.38
C LEU A 461 -11.83 -9.78 -11.80
N LEU A 462 -12.54 -8.82 -12.39
CA LEU A 462 -13.90 -9.01 -12.90
C LEU A 462 -13.97 -9.99 -14.09
N ALA A 463 -12.92 -10.03 -14.90
CA ALA A 463 -12.80 -10.90 -16.07
C ALA A 463 -11.67 -11.94 -15.93
N PHE A 464 -11.36 -12.35 -14.70
CA PHE A 464 -10.19 -13.19 -14.41
C PHE A 464 -10.17 -14.52 -15.19
N PRO A 465 -11.30 -15.21 -15.43
CA PRO A 465 -11.31 -16.42 -16.25
C PRO A 465 -10.84 -16.16 -17.68
N THR A 466 -11.29 -15.05 -18.26
CA THR A 466 -10.88 -14.63 -19.61
C THR A 466 -9.40 -14.26 -19.61
N TYR A 467 -8.93 -13.58 -18.57
CA TYR A 467 -7.53 -13.22 -18.41
C TYR A 467 -6.61 -14.47 -18.42
N ILE A 468 -6.89 -15.46 -17.59
CA ILE A 468 -6.11 -16.71 -17.52
C ILE A 468 -6.05 -17.38 -18.89
N VAL A 469 -7.19 -17.50 -19.58
CA VAL A 469 -7.28 -18.26 -20.84
C VAL A 469 -6.69 -17.50 -22.03
N LYS A 470 -6.79 -16.16 -22.05
CA LYS A 470 -6.50 -15.34 -23.24
C LYS A 470 -5.24 -14.49 -23.15
N CYS A 471 -4.69 -14.29 -21.95
CA CYS A 471 -3.54 -13.42 -21.73
C CYS A 471 -2.32 -14.17 -21.16
N LEU A 472 -2.54 -15.29 -20.47
CA LEU A 472 -1.45 -16.09 -19.91
C LEU A 472 -1.12 -17.28 -20.80
N ASP A 473 0.15 -17.67 -20.78
CA ASP A 473 0.59 -18.95 -21.30
C ASP A 473 0.09 -20.09 -20.41
N ALA A 474 -0.50 -21.12 -21.01
CA ALA A 474 -1.18 -22.19 -20.28
C ALA A 474 -0.23 -23.04 -19.43
N ASN A 475 1.04 -23.13 -19.80
CA ASN A 475 2.02 -24.00 -19.16
C ASN A 475 2.83 -23.26 -18.10
N THR A 476 3.17 -21.99 -18.37
CA THR A 476 4.07 -21.21 -17.52
C THR A 476 3.34 -20.18 -16.66
N LEU A 477 2.07 -19.90 -16.95
CA LEU A 477 1.27 -18.80 -16.37
C LEU A 477 1.88 -17.40 -16.58
N LYS A 478 2.95 -17.29 -17.36
CA LYS A 478 3.56 -16.01 -17.72
C LYS A 478 2.63 -15.27 -18.65
N PHE A 479 2.65 -13.94 -18.58
CA PHE A 479 2.00 -13.14 -19.61
C PHE A 479 2.57 -13.51 -20.99
N ASN A 480 1.71 -13.90 -21.94
CA ASN A 480 2.14 -14.41 -23.22
C ASN A 480 2.60 -13.26 -24.14
N VAL A 481 3.89 -12.93 -24.07
CA VAL A 481 4.53 -11.92 -24.94
C VAL A 481 5.00 -12.53 -26.28
N ASN A 482 5.18 -13.85 -26.35
CA ASN A 482 6.03 -14.51 -27.37
C ASN A 482 5.31 -15.07 -28.62
N SER A 483 4.02 -14.81 -28.81
CA SER A 483 3.35 -15.14 -30.08
C SER A 483 2.37 -14.04 -30.44
N HIS A 484 2.80 -13.12 -31.31
CA HIS A 484 2.12 -11.87 -31.64
C HIS A 484 1.87 -11.01 -30.39
N ALA A 485 2.86 -10.18 -30.00
CA ALA A 485 2.75 -9.18 -28.92
C ALA A 485 1.53 -8.24 -29.02
N HIS A 486 0.71 -8.34 -30.06
CA HIS A 486 -0.58 -7.68 -30.14
C HIS A 486 -1.74 -8.49 -29.54
N THR A 487 -1.74 -9.82 -29.59
CA THR A 487 -2.92 -10.62 -29.22
C THR A 487 -3.23 -10.57 -27.73
N ALA A 488 -2.26 -10.84 -26.85
CA ALA A 488 -2.47 -10.79 -25.40
C ALA A 488 -2.84 -9.38 -24.93
N PHE A 489 -2.18 -8.35 -25.46
CA PHE A 489 -2.51 -6.96 -25.15
C PHE A 489 -3.88 -6.52 -25.72
N ASN A 490 -4.27 -6.99 -26.89
CA ASN A 490 -5.62 -6.76 -27.43
C ASN A 490 -6.68 -7.44 -26.57
N ASN A 491 -6.41 -8.65 -26.06
CA ASN A 491 -7.29 -9.32 -25.10
C ASN A 491 -7.36 -8.56 -23.78
N LEU A 492 -6.25 -7.99 -23.32
CA LEU A 492 -6.22 -7.13 -22.14
C LEU A 492 -7.05 -5.85 -22.34
N ILE A 493 -6.96 -5.20 -23.51
CA ILE A 493 -7.83 -4.07 -23.89
C ILE A 493 -9.30 -4.49 -23.85
N LYS A 494 -9.66 -5.65 -24.42
CA LYS A 494 -11.05 -6.16 -24.38
C LYS A 494 -11.54 -6.37 -22.95
N ILE A 495 -10.69 -6.88 -22.06
CA ILE A 495 -10.99 -7.03 -20.63
C ILE A 495 -11.26 -5.66 -19.99
N PHE A 496 -10.41 -4.67 -20.27
CA PHE A 496 -10.57 -3.31 -19.75
C PHE A 496 -11.86 -2.66 -20.28
N ASP A 497 -12.15 -2.80 -21.57
CA ASP A 497 -13.37 -2.27 -22.18
C ASP A 497 -14.62 -2.94 -21.58
N ALA A 498 -14.62 -4.27 -21.42
CA ALA A 498 -15.73 -4.99 -20.81
C ALA A 498 -16.00 -4.54 -19.36
N GLY A 499 -14.96 -4.29 -18.58
CA GLY A 499 -15.07 -3.74 -17.23
C GLY A 499 -15.59 -2.30 -17.24
N ARG A 500 -15.06 -1.44 -18.11
CA ARG A 500 -15.40 -0.01 -18.10
C ARG A 500 -16.80 0.30 -18.64
N THR A 501 -17.27 -0.45 -19.63
CA THR A 501 -18.58 -0.22 -20.25
C THR A 501 -19.70 -1.02 -19.60
N ASN A 502 -19.43 -1.73 -18.50
CA ASN A 502 -20.43 -2.51 -17.80
C ASN A 502 -21.45 -1.59 -17.08
N PRO A 503 -22.74 -1.61 -17.46
CA PRO A 503 -23.72 -0.68 -16.90
C PRO A 503 -23.95 -0.88 -15.40
N LEU A 504 -23.98 -2.14 -14.93
CA LEU A 504 -24.19 -2.46 -13.51
C LEU A 504 -23.02 -1.97 -12.65
N LEU A 505 -21.79 -2.09 -13.15
CA LEU A 505 -20.60 -1.59 -12.46
C LEU A 505 -20.58 -0.06 -12.42
N SER A 506 -20.90 0.59 -13.54
CA SER A 506 -21.05 2.04 -13.61
C SER A 506 -22.05 2.55 -12.58
N GLU A 507 -23.25 1.97 -12.56
CA GLU A 507 -24.32 2.32 -11.61
C GLU A 507 -23.87 2.09 -10.16
N THR A 508 -23.16 0.98 -9.91
CA THR A 508 -22.63 0.65 -8.57
C THR A 508 -21.63 1.69 -8.10
N ILE A 509 -20.68 2.07 -8.95
CA ILE A 509 -19.69 3.09 -8.62
C ILE A 509 -20.37 4.45 -8.39
N ASP A 510 -21.32 4.84 -9.25
CA ASP A 510 -22.05 6.10 -9.12
C ASP A 510 -22.75 6.23 -7.77
N ILE A 511 -23.42 5.17 -7.32
CA ILE A 511 -24.03 5.14 -5.98
C ILE A 511 -22.98 5.31 -4.89
N ILE A 512 -21.87 4.57 -4.96
CA ILE A 512 -20.82 4.65 -3.93
C ILE A 512 -20.21 6.06 -3.91
N LEU A 513 -19.98 6.68 -5.07
CA LEU A 513 -19.52 8.06 -5.18
C LEU A 513 -20.50 9.05 -4.55
N GLN A 514 -21.79 8.93 -4.84
CA GLN A 514 -22.84 9.75 -4.24
C GLN A 514 -22.87 9.62 -2.71
N LEU A 515 -22.73 8.41 -2.19
CA LEU A 515 -22.65 8.14 -0.75
C LEU A 515 -21.43 8.80 -0.09
N ILE A 516 -20.24 8.62 -0.66
CA ILE A 516 -19.00 9.21 -0.14
C ILE A 516 -19.11 10.74 -0.15
N ASN A 517 -19.61 11.33 -1.23
CA ASN A 517 -19.72 12.77 -1.39
C ASN A 517 -20.78 13.40 -0.45
N THR A 518 -21.89 12.70 -0.20
CA THR A 518 -22.93 13.15 0.76
C THR A 518 -22.39 13.16 2.19
N ASN A 519 -21.55 12.18 2.54
CA ASN A 519 -20.87 12.14 3.84
C ASN A 519 -19.89 13.30 4.03
N LYS A 520 -19.09 13.63 3.00
CA LYS A 520 -18.16 14.79 3.01
C LYS A 520 -18.90 16.12 3.24
N LYS A 521 -20.03 16.33 2.58
CA LYS A 521 -20.85 17.55 2.78
C LYS A 521 -21.37 17.64 4.22
N THR A 522 -21.81 16.52 4.79
CA THR A 522 -22.34 16.46 6.16
C THR A 522 -21.25 16.69 7.21
N SER A 523 -20.05 16.13 7.03
CA SER A 523 -18.91 16.38 7.93
C SER A 523 -18.47 17.84 7.90
N ASN A 524 -18.39 18.44 6.71
CA ASN A 524 -17.98 19.83 6.54
C ASN A 524 -18.99 20.80 7.18
N LYS A 525 -20.30 20.56 7.00
CA LYS A 525 -21.36 21.37 7.66
C LYS A 525 -21.28 21.28 9.18
N ARG A 526 -20.97 20.10 9.73
CA ARG A 526 -20.78 19.92 11.19
C ARG A 526 -19.51 20.60 11.69
N ALA A 527 -18.40 20.52 10.94
CA ALA A 527 -17.16 21.22 11.26
C ALA A 527 -17.36 22.74 11.25
N ALA A 528 -17.99 23.28 10.20
CA ALA A 528 -18.35 24.69 10.10
C ALA A 528 -19.26 25.15 11.24
N LYS A 529 -20.31 24.38 11.58
CA LYS A 529 -21.19 24.69 12.73
C LYS A 529 -20.43 24.67 14.07
N ARG A 530 -19.45 23.77 14.24
CA ARG A 530 -18.59 23.73 15.43
C ARG A 530 -17.63 24.91 15.48
N ALA A 531 -17.04 25.31 14.36
CA ALA A 531 -16.19 26.49 14.27
C ALA A 531 -16.99 27.76 14.59
N ALA A 532 -18.16 27.94 13.98
CA ALA A 532 -19.07 29.04 14.27
C ALA A 532 -19.49 29.08 15.75
N LYS A 533 -19.83 27.93 16.35
CA LYS A 533 -20.16 27.87 17.79
C LYS A 533 -18.96 28.19 18.69
N LYS A 534 -17.72 27.84 18.29
CA LYS A 534 -16.51 28.24 19.04
C LYS A 534 -16.28 29.76 18.97
N ILE A 535 -16.57 30.40 17.83
CA ILE A 535 -16.46 31.85 17.68
C ILE A 535 -17.51 32.55 18.55
N VAL A 536 -18.78 32.12 18.47
CA VAL A 536 -19.87 32.67 19.31
C VAL A 536 -19.54 32.49 20.79
N ASN A 537 -19.14 31.28 21.22
CA ASN A 537 -18.78 31.04 22.62
C ASN A 537 -17.53 31.80 23.07
N LYS A 538 -16.54 32.08 22.21
CA LYS A 538 -15.41 32.95 22.57
C LYS A 538 -15.85 34.40 22.84
N GLY A 539 -16.95 34.85 22.24
CA GLY A 539 -17.61 36.12 22.57
C GLY A 539 -18.51 36.06 23.81
N THR A 540 -18.87 34.87 24.31
CA THR A 540 -19.78 34.68 25.46
C THR A 540 -19.11 34.06 26.69
N ILE A 541 -17.80 33.75 26.65
CA ILE A 541 -17.00 33.37 27.83
C ILE A 541 -16.67 34.65 28.61
N GLY A 542 -17.73 35.30 29.07
CA GLY A 542 -17.75 36.10 30.29
C GLY A 542 -18.59 35.42 31.39
N ASN A 543 -19.39 34.38 31.09
CA ASN A 543 -20.14 33.68 32.12
C ASN A 543 -20.64 32.29 31.70
N ILE A 544 -20.62 31.36 32.66
CA ILE A 544 -21.30 30.05 32.72
C ILE A 544 -20.46 28.82 32.31
N THR A 545 -19.94 28.14 33.33
CA THR A 545 -19.35 26.81 33.28
C THR A 545 -20.13 25.85 34.20
N MET A 546 -21.19 25.17 33.73
CA MET A 546 -21.67 23.93 34.38
C MET A 546 -22.76 23.15 33.59
N GLN A 547 -22.49 22.62 32.39
CA GLN A 547 -23.44 21.69 31.73
C GLN A 547 -22.84 20.81 30.60
N ARG A 548 -21.68 20.16 30.82
CA ARG A 548 -20.96 19.43 29.74
C ARG A 548 -20.81 17.90 29.86
N ARG A 549 -21.48 17.21 30.79
CA ARG A 549 -21.31 15.75 30.96
C ARG A 549 -22.26 14.85 30.16
N ALA A 550 -23.46 15.29 29.76
CA ALA A 550 -24.43 14.41 29.08
C ALA A 550 -24.21 14.23 27.56
N THR A 551 -23.50 15.15 26.90
CA THR A 551 -23.33 15.13 25.43
C THR A 551 -22.23 14.17 24.96
N THR A 552 -21.35 13.73 25.86
CA THR A 552 -20.17 12.91 25.54
C THR A 552 -20.51 11.42 25.39
N LEU A 553 -21.54 10.91 26.09
CA LEU A 553 -21.94 9.49 26.00
C LEU A 553 -22.60 9.14 24.66
N LYS A 554 -23.55 9.97 24.18
CA LYS A 554 -24.20 9.79 22.86
C LYS A 554 -23.22 9.92 21.67
N LEU A 555 -22.02 10.46 21.90
CA LEU A 555 -20.98 10.62 20.89
C LEU A 555 -20.15 9.35 20.68
N LYS A 556 -19.85 8.62 21.76
CA LYS A 556 -19.11 7.35 21.72
C LYS A 556 -19.91 6.24 21.02
N GLU A 557 -21.22 6.19 21.22
CA GLU A 557 -22.09 5.21 20.55
C GLU A 557 -22.21 5.44 19.03
N LYS A 558 -22.25 6.70 18.59
CA LYS A 558 -22.25 7.02 17.14
C LYS A 558 -20.91 6.68 16.48
N GLN A 559 -19.77 6.92 17.14
CA GLN A 559 -18.46 6.52 16.61
C GLN A 559 -18.30 5.00 16.49
N LYS A 560 -18.87 4.22 17.42
CA LYS A 560 -18.88 2.75 17.40
C LYS A 560 -19.72 2.18 16.24
N LEU A 561 -20.82 2.85 15.86
CA LEU A 561 -21.63 2.47 14.69
C LEU A 561 -20.88 2.69 13.35
N PHE A 562 -20.09 3.76 13.26
CA PHE A 562 -19.33 4.10 12.03
C PHE A 562 -18.04 3.26 11.87
N SER A 563 -17.33 2.92 12.95
CA SER A 563 -16.22 1.96 12.87
C SER A 563 -16.71 0.57 12.46
N THR A 564 -17.94 0.23 12.87
CA THR A 564 -18.59 -1.02 12.46
C THR A 564 -18.86 -1.04 10.96
N LEU A 565 -19.42 0.01 10.34
CA LEU A 565 -19.57 0.12 8.88
C LEU A 565 -18.23 0.01 8.12
N ARG A 566 -17.15 0.61 8.66
CA ARG A 566 -15.80 0.57 8.10
C ARG A 566 -15.19 -0.84 8.14
N MET A 567 -15.42 -1.59 9.21
CA MET A 567 -14.98 -2.99 9.41
C MET A 567 -15.84 -4.04 8.71
N THR A 568 -16.89 -3.60 8.01
CA THR A 568 -17.92 -4.48 7.47
C THR A 568 -17.86 -4.60 5.93
N CYS A 569 -17.20 -3.64 5.29
CA CYS A 569 -16.82 -3.68 3.87
C CYS A 569 -15.35 -4.10 3.65
N LEU A 570 -14.57 -4.18 4.73
CA LEU A 570 -13.33 -4.97 4.85
C LEU A 570 -13.73 -6.35 5.42
#